data_AF-A0A8C6V1W0-F1
#
_entry.id   AF-A0A8C6V1W0-F1
#
_cell.length_a   1.000
_cell.length_b   1.000
_cell.length_c   1.000
_cell.angle_alpha   90.00
_cell.angle_beta   90.00
_cell.angle_gamma   90.00
#
_symmetry.space_group_name_H-M   'P 1'
#
loop_
_entity.id
_entity.type
_entity.pdbx_description
1 polymer ?
#
loop_
_entity_poly.entity_id
_entity_poly.type
_entity_poly.pdbx_seq_one_letter_code
_entity_poly.pdbx_strand_id
1 'polypeptide(L)'
;ILLLSFILFSCSSLCLWVQHTHQSLRRKIKYYFMNPCEKFYARGRKPWKLCLQLVKIVIITIQLVSFGLSNQMVVTFKEENLQSFKHLFLKDYADGNMDTYAVYRQADTYDHIDYIIEQYRLLHNTTVGNHEYEKNGTQYSSLELCQAYYRNGTIYPGNETFEIDAEVENGEHHILAEITVAFDFLFCFRMLSVTIKFVLKAINLQTVGHRELPDCYDFTVLITFDNKAHSGQIKIDLDTDVEIKECRDWKVTGACKNMTLTVLFDCLIIITCITSFSLCLRSVLTGIRLQRVHFFLIVATSYQ
;
A
#
# COMPACT_ATOMS: atom_id res chain seq x y z
N ILE A 1 25.06 69.62 -39.13
CA ILE A 1 25.06 70.07 -37.71
C ILE A 1 23.79 69.61 -37.00
N LEU A 2 22.58 70.03 -37.44
CA LEU A 2 21.28 69.62 -36.85
C LEU A 2 21.05 68.09 -36.75
N LEU A 3 21.49 67.30 -37.73
CA LEU A 3 21.40 65.82 -37.67
C LEU A 3 22.32 65.21 -36.62
N LEU A 4 23.56 65.72 -36.46
CA LEU A 4 24.50 65.25 -35.46
C LEU A 4 24.02 65.57 -34.04
N SER A 5 23.45 66.76 -33.83
CA SER A 5 22.89 67.14 -32.53
C SER A 5 21.60 66.36 -32.20
N PHE A 6 20.77 66.00 -33.17
CA PHE A 6 19.62 65.11 -32.95
C PHE A 6 20.04 63.67 -32.57
N ILE A 7 21.09 63.15 -33.22
CA ILE A 7 21.66 61.83 -32.92
C ILE A 7 22.31 61.80 -31.53
N LEU A 8 23.08 62.83 -31.18
CA LEU A 8 23.70 62.97 -29.85
C LEU A 8 22.65 63.15 -28.74
N PHE A 9 21.59 63.94 -28.98
CA PHE A 9 20.51 64.13 -28.02
C PHE A 9 19.65 62.87 -27.83
N SER A 10 19.40 62.12 -28.91
CA SER A 10 18.73 60.82 -28.86
C SER A 10 19.59 59.77 -28.16
N CYS A 11 20.91 59.77 -28.40
CA CYS A 11 21.87 58.87 -27.74
C CYS A 11 22.01 59.18 -26.25
N SER A 12 22.08 60.45 -25.85
CA SER A 12 22.13 60.86 -24.44
C SER A 12 20.83 60.55 -23.70
N SER A 13 19.68 60.75 -24.35
CA SER A 13 18.37 60.40 -23.78
C SER A 13 18.19 58.89 -23.63
N LEU A 14 18.66 58.11 -24.62
CA LEU A 14 18.67 56.64 -24.57
C LEU A 14 19.60 56.13 -23.46
N CYS A 15 20.80 56.70 -23.32
CA CYS A 15 21.76 56.35 -22.28
C CYS A 15 21.22 56.67 -20.86
N LEU A 16 20.58 57.82 -20.68
CA LEU A 16 19.92 58.18 -19.42
C LEU A 16 18.75 57.24 -19.09
N TRP A 17 18.00 56.82 -20.11
CA TRP A 17 16.89 55.87 -19.97
C TRP A 17 17.38 54.45 -19.61
N VAL A 18 18.51 54.00 -20.20
CA VAL A 18 19.20 52.75 -19.86
C VAL A 18 19.74 52.79 -18.42
N GLN A 19 20.35 53.90 -17.99
CA GLN A 19 20.86 54.07 -16.63
C GLN A 19 19.73 54.01 -15.57
N HIS A 20 18.61 54.66 -15.86
CA HIS A 20 17.44 54.68 -14.96
C HIS A 20 16.75 53.31 -14.88
N THR A 21 16.64 52.60 -16.02
CA THR A 21 16.07 51.24 -16.06
C THR A 21 16.97 50.23 -15.34
N HIS A 22 18.30 50.32 -15.47
CA HIS A 22 19.26 49.49 -14.75
C HIS A 22 19.15 49.64 -13.22
N GLN A 23 19.07 50.88 -12.70
CA GLN A 23 18.89 51.13 -11.26
C GLN A 23 17.54 50.62 -10.74
N SER A 24 16.45 50.78 -11.51
CA SER A 24 15.13 50.24 -11.17
C SER A 24 15.12 48.71 -11.11
N LEU A 25 15.80 48.06 -12.06
CA LEU A 25 15.93 46.60 -12.09
C LEU A 25 16.77 46.08 -10.92
N ARG A 26 17.90 46.72 -10.59
CA ARG A 26 18.74 46.37 -9.42
C ARG A 26 17.95 46.41 -8.11
N ARG A 27 17.07 47.40 -7.92
CA ARG A 27 16.17 47.48 -6.75
C ARG A 27 15.16 46.33 -6.73
N LYS A 28 14.56 45.98 -7.88
CA LYS A 28 13.62 44.85 -8.00
C LYS A 28 14.28 43.51 -7.70
N ILE A 29 15.52 43.30 -8.17
CA ILE A 29 16.31 42.09 -7.91
C ILE A 29 16.67 42.00 -6.42
N LYS A 30 17.21 43.06 -5.82
CA LYS A 30 17.51 43.10 -4.38
C LYS A 30 16.25 42.79 -3.55
N TYR A 31 15.11 43.39 -3.89
CA TYR A 31 13.84 43.10 -3.24
C TYR A 31 13.33 41.67 -3.48
N TYR A 32 13.65 41.03 -4.61
CA TYR A 32 13.29 39.64 -4.88
C TYR A 32 14.04 38.68 -3.95
N PHE A 33 15.35 38.90 -3.75
CA PHE A 33 16.23 38.06 -2.93
C PHE A 33 16.23 38.34 -1.43
N MET A 34 15.65 39.46 -0.97
CA MET A 34 15.51 39.72 0.48
C MET A 34 14.63 38.67 1.18
N ASN A 35 14.88 38.45 2.47
CA ASN A 35 14.10 37.51 3.27
C ASN A 35 12.64 37.98 3.45
N PRO A 36 11.66 37.07 3.64
CA PRO A 36 10.26 37.45 3.83
C PRO A 36 10.05 38.39 5.03
N CYS A 37 10.78 38.19 6.13
CA CYS A 37 10.74 39.04 7.32
C CYS A 37 11.30 40.44 7.04
N GLU A 38 12.37 40.55 6.25
CA GLU A 38 12.92 41.84 5.83
C GLU A 38 11.95 42.57 4.90
N LYS A 39 11.24 41.86 4.01
CA LYS A 39 10.19 42.46 3.16
C LYS A 39 9.00 42.97 3.98
N PHE A 40 8.67 42.29 5.08
CA PHE A 40 7.65 42.77 6.01
C PHE A 40 8.11 44.03 6.74
N TYR A 41 9.33 44.04 7.27
CA TYR A 41 9.90 45.22 7.94
C TYR A 41 10.04 46.43 6.99
N ALA A 42 10.48 46.22 5.74
CA ALA A 42 10.73 47.29 4.79
C ALA A 42 9.47 47.88 4.12
N ARG A 43 8.35 47.15 4.09
CA ARG A 43 7.13 47.54 3.33
C ARG A 43 5.80 47.28 4.03
N GLY A 44 5.80 46.73 5.25
CA GLY A 44 4.59 46.36 6.01
C GLY A 44 3.75 45.23 5.40
N ARG A 45 4.22 44.55 4.34
CA ARG A 45 3.43 43.53 3.64
C ARG A 45 3.44 42.22 4.40
N LYS A 46 2.33 41.89 5.09
CA LYS A 46 2.17 40.65 5.86
C LYS A 46 2.61 39.42 5.03
N PRO A 47 3.47 38.52 5.57
CA PRO A 47 4.05 37.40 4.83
C PRO A 47 3.08 36.22 4.71
N TRP A 48 1.92 36.45 4.09
CA TRP A 48 0.86 35.44 3.91
C TRP A 48 1.36 34.15 3.25
N LYS A 49 2.35 34.23 2.36
CA LYS A 49 2.98 33.05 1.75
C LYS A 49 3.64 32.13 2.78
N LEU A 50 4.37 32.70 3.75
CA LEU A 50 5.05 31.93 4.79
C LEU A 50 4.05 31.29 5.75
N CYS A 51 3.02 32.05 6.16
CA CYS A 51 1.95 31.56 7.01
C CYS A 51 1.20 30.38 6.35
N LEU A 52 0.85 30.50 5.07
CA LEU A 52 0.22 29.40 4.32
C LEU A 52 1.10 28.15 4.23
N GLN A 53 2.42 28.28 4.10
CA GLN A 53 3.33 27.12 4.13
C GLN A 53 3.35 26.45 5.51
N LEU A 54 3.39 27.23 6.60
CA LEU A 54 3.37 26.69 7.95
C LEU A 54 2.06 25.93 8.24
N VAL A 55 0.93 26.56 7.89
CA VAL A 55 -0.41 25.95 8.04
C VAL A 55 -0.51 24.67 7.20
N LYS A 56 -0.02 24.69 5.95
CA LYS A 56 0.04 23.50 5.09
C LYS A 56 0.80 22.35 5.75
N ILE A 57 1.97 22.61 6.33
CA ILE A 57 2.78 21.58 7.00
C ILE A 57 1.97 20.94 8.13
N VAL A 58 1.40 21.75 9.02
CA VAL A 58 0.61 21.26 10.16
C VAL A 58 -0.57 20.40 9.68
N ILE A 59 -1.32 20.89 8.69
CA ILE A 59 -2.48 20.17 8.15
C ILE A 59 -2.08 18.82 7.54
N ILE A 60 -1.00 18.79 6.73
CA ILE A 60 -0.53 17.54 6.11
C ILE A 60 -0.01 16.56 7.17
N THR A 61 0.69 17.05 8.20
CA THR A 61 1.17 16.17 9.28
C THR A 61 0.00 15.52 10.02
N ILE A 62 -1.08 16.26 10.28
CA ILE A 62 -2.29 15.71 10.91
C ILE A 62 -2.92 14.64 10.00
N GLN A 63 -3.05 14.92 8.70
CA GLN A 63 -3.58 13.96 7.73
C GLN A 63 -2.78 12.66 7.72
N LEU A 64 -1.45 12.77 7.67
CA LEU A 64 -0.57 11.62 7.62
C LEU A 64 -0.70 10.75 8.87
N VAL A 65 -0.77 11.36 10.05
CA VAL A 65 -0.94 10.64 11.31
C VAL A 65 -2.31 9.97 11.38
N SER A 66 -3.39 10.67 11.03
CA SER A 66 -4.74 10.09 11.00
C SER A 66 -4.85 8.91 10.04
N PHE A 67 -4.30 9.05 8.83
CA PHE A 67 -4.24 7.97 7.84
C PHE A 67 -3.38 6.79 8.33
N GLY A 68 -2.24 7.07 8.97
CA GLY A 68 -1.36 6.07 9.54
C GLY A 68 -2.04 5.22 10.61
N LEU A 69 -2.78 5.85 11.53
CA LEU A 69 -3.53 5.15 12.58
C LEU A 69 -4.63 4.25 12.00
N SER A 70 -5.35 4.72 10.98
CA SER A 70 -6.38 3.93 10.31
C SER A 70 -5.79 2.69 9.62
N ASN A 71 -4.71 2.86 8.85
CA ASN A 71 -4.03 1.74 8.20
C ASN A 71 -3.40 0.76 9.19
N GLN A 72 -2.84 1.28 10.29
CA GLN A 72 -2.27 0.42 11.32
C GLN A 72 -3.32 -0.52 11.90
N MET A 73 -4.54 -0.05 12.18
CA MET A 73 -5.63 -0.91 12.67
C MET A 73 -5.97 -2.02 11.66
N VAL A 74 -6.02 -1.71 10.36
CA VAL A 74 -6.29 -2.70 9.31
C VAL A 74 -5.18 -3.75 9.25
N VAL A 75 -3.91 -3.33 9.29
CA VAL A 75 -2.75 -4.24 9.27
C VAL A 75 -2.73 -5.12 10.50
N THR A 76 -2.92 -4.55 11.70
CA THR A 76 -2.97 -5.30 12.95
C THR A 76 -4.09 -6.33 12.92
N PHE A 77 -5.29 -5.97 12.45
CA PHE A 77 -6.38 -6.93 12.31
C PHE A 77 -6.02 -8.08 11.36
N LYS A 78 -5.39 -7.81 10.21
CA LYS A 78 -4.95 -8.87 9.29
C LYS A 78 -3.92 -9.80 9.93
N GLU A 79 -2.94 -9.23 10.62
CA GLU A 79 -1.83 -9.97 11.24
C GLU A 79 -2.30 -10.82 12.43
N GLU A 80 -3.20 -10.29 13.27
CA GLU A 80 -3.80 -11.04 14.39
C GLU A 80 -4.66 -12.22 13.90
N ASN A 81 -5.41 -12.04 12.80
CA ASN A 81 -6.20 -13.13 12.21
C ASN A 81 -5.29 -14.17 11.55
N LEU A 82 -4.26 -13.76 10.82
CA LEU A 82 -3.26 -14.68 10.26
C LEU A 82 -2.63 -15.53 11.36
N GLN A 83 -2.24 -14.91 12.49
CA GLN A 83 -1.69 -15.63 13.63
C GLN A 83 -2.69 -16.61 14.23
N SER A 84 -3.95 -16.19 14.37
CA SER A 84 -5.03 -17.06 14.85
C SER A 84 -5.26 -18.26 13.94
N PHE A 85 -5.19 -18.08 12.62
CA PHE A 85 -5.31 -19.16 11.65
C PHE A 85 -4.12 -20.12 11.69
N LYS A 86 -2.89 -19.63 11.93
CA LYS A 86 -1.73 -20.50 12.14
C LYS A 86 -1.94 -21.42 13.34
N HIS A 87 -2.37 -20.88 14.48
CA HIS A 87 -2.68 -21.67 15.68
C HIS A 87 -3.86 -22.62 15.52
N LEU A 88 -4.85 -22.26 14.69
CA LEU A 88 -6.03 -23.08 14.49
C LEU A 88 -5.78 -24.23 13.53
N PHE A 89 -5.18 -23.96 12.37
CA PHE A 89 -5.07 -24.92 11.27
C PHE A 89 -3.73 -25.66 11.25
N LEU A 90 -2.64 -25.08 11.74
CA LEU A 90 -1.35 -25.78 11.78
C LEU A 90 -1.22 -26.56 13.08
N LYS A 91 -1.12 -27.88 12.96
CA LYS A 91 -1.02 -28.79 14.10
C LYS A 91 0.25 -28.53 14.90
N ASP A 92 0.14 -28.45 16.22
CA ASP A 92 1.26 -28.23 17.15
C ASP A 92 2.11 -26.98 16.81
N TYR A 93 1.50 -25.97 16.18
CA TYR A 93 2.16 -24.69 15.91
C TYR A 93 2.48 -23.94 17.21
N ALA A 94 3.69 -23.39 17.30
CA ALA A 94 4.17 -22.67 18.47
C ALA A 94 4.81 -21.34 18.09
N ASP A 95 4.51 -20.29 18.86
CA ASP A 95 5.03 -18.95 18.63
C ASP A 95 6.56 -18.88 18.84
N GLY A 96 7.24 -18.13 17.98
CA GLY A 96 8.64 -17.75 18.20
C GLY A 96 9.67 -18.83 17.85
N ASN A 97 9.27 -19.91 17.17
CA ASN A 97 10.24 -20.84 16.62
C ASN A 97 10.97 -20.17 15.44
N MET A 98 12.28 -20.00 15.54
CA MET A 98 13.12 -19.45 14.46
C MET A 98 13.24 -20.42 13.26
N ASP A 99 12.91 -21.69 13.50
CA ASP A 99 12.94 -22.74 12.50
C ASP A 99 11.67 -22.74 11.64
N THR A 100 11.84 -22.95 10.34
CA THR A 100 10.73 -23.11 9.40
C THR A 100 9.86 -24.30 9.80
N TYR A 101 8.56 -24.06 10.01
CA TYR A 101 7.57 -25.10 10.31
C TYR A 101 7.54 -26.14 9.17
N ALA A 102 7.84 -27.39 9.49
CA ALA A 102 8.10 -28.43 8.51
C ALA A 102 7.85 -29.83 9.08
N VAL A 103 7.53 -30.77 8.21
CA VAL A 103 7.36 -32.20 8.51
C VAL A 103 8.42 -33.04 7.79
N TYR A 104 8.79 -34.16 8.40
CA TYR A 104 9.90 -35.01 7.94
C TYR A 104 9.47 -36.47 7.66
N ARG A 105 8.25 -36.84 8.01
CA ARG A 105 7.71 -38.20 7.82
C ARG A 105 6.41 -38.14 7.04
N GLN A 106 6.20 -39.15 6.22
CA GLN A 106 4.99 -39.27 5.39
C GLN A 106 3.72 -39.34 6.25
N ALA A 107 3.75 -40.13 7.33
CA ALA A 107 2.62 -40.24 8.26
C ALA A 107 2.25 -38.88 8.88
N ASP A 108 3.25 -38.09 9.26
CA ASP A 108 3.05 -36.76 9.84
C ASP A 108 2.41 -35.83 8.79
N THR A 109 2.82 -35.89 7.53
CA THR A 109 2.21 -35.11 6.44
C THR A 109 0.70 -35.38 6.31
N TYR A 110 0.29 -36.65 6.33
CA TYR A 110 -1.14 -37.00 6.25
C TYR A 110 -1.91 -36.53 7.47
N ASP A 111 -1.36 -36.76 8.66
CA ASP A 111 -1.95 -36.34 9.93
C ASP A 111 -2.13 -34.80 10.01
N HIS A 112 -1.22 -34.02 9.41
CA HIS A 112 -1.38 -32.56 9.30
C HIS A 112 -2.49 -32.15 8.33
N ILE A 113 -2.59 -32.81 7.17
CA ILE A 113 -3.66 -32.53 6.19
C ILE A 113 -5.02 -32.88 6.79
N ASP A 114 -5.14 -34.05 7.42
CA ASP A 114 -6.37 -34.49 8.08
C ASP A 114 -6.76 -33.55 9.23
N TYR A 115 -5.78 -33.10 10.03
CA TYR A 115 -6.01 -32.09 11.06
C TYR A 115 -6.56 -30.78 10.50
N ILE A 116 -5.99 -30.25 9.41
CA ILE A 116 -6.46 -29.02 8.77
C ILE A 116 -7.93 -29.17 8.32
N ILE A 117 -8.26 -30.29 7.67
CA ILE A 117 -9.62 -30.56 7.19
C ILE A 117 -10.59 -30.65 8.37
N GLU A 118 -10.22 -31.34 9.46
CA GLU A 118 -11.08 -31.46 10.63
C GLU A 118 -11.28 -30.12 11.35
N GLN A 119 -10.22 -29.31 11.48
CA GLN A 119 -10.33 -27.95 12.04
C GLN A 119 -11.18 -27.05 11.17
N TYR A 120 -11.07 -27.17 9.84
CA TYR A 120 -11.96 -26.46 8.92
C TYR A 120 -13.41 -26.84 9.16
N ARG A 121 -13.75 -28.11 9.43
CA ARG A 121 -15.13 -28.54 9.72
C ARG A 121 -15.64 -28.06 11.08
N LEU A 122 -14.75 -28.01 12.07
CA LEU A 122 -15.08 -27.64 13.45
C LEU A 122 -14.98 -26.12 13.71
N LEU A 123 -14.74 -25.30 12.68
CA LEU A 123 -14.51 -23.86 12.78
C LEU A 123 -15.48 -23.16 13.74
N HIS A 124 -16.79 -23.36 13.58
CA HIS A 124 -17.79 -22.70 14.42
C HIS A 124 -17.75 -23.12 15.90
N ASN A 125 -17.25 -24.32 16.18
CA ASN A 125 -17.18 -24.86 17.54
C ASN A 125 -15.86 -24.53 18.24
N THR A 126 -14.77 -24.38 17.48
CA THR A 126 -13.41 -24.18 18.02
C THR A 126 -12.97 -22.73 18.02
N THR A 127 -13.41 -21.91 17.06
CA THR A 127 -12.94 -20.53 16.94
C THR A 127 -13.59 -19.58 17.95
N VAL A 128 -12.78 -18.65 18.46
CA VAL A 128 -13.24 -17.52 19.28
C VAL A 128 -13.68 -16.34 18.40
N GLY A 129 -13.15 -16.25 17.18
CA GLY A 129 -13.45 -15.20 16.22
C GLY A 129 -14.84 -15.32 15.59
N ASN A 130 -15.30 -14.23 14.99
CA ASN A 130 -16.56 -14.18 14.24
C ASN A 130 -16.39 -14.68 12.80
N HIS A 131 -15.76 -15.84 12.63
CA HIS A 131 -15.47 -16.41 11.32
C HIS A 131 -16.66 -17.16 10.74
N GLU A 132 -16.89 -16.98 9.45
CA GLU A 132 -17.99 -17.61 8.72
C GLU A 132 -17.49 -18.13 7.37
N TYR A 133 -18.02 -19.25 6.89
CA TYR A 133 -17.64 -19.75 5.57
C TYR A 133 -18.21 -18.84 4.47
N GLU A 134 -17.49 -18.70 3.38
CA GLU A 134 -18.06 -18.06 2.20
C GLU A 134 -19.28 -18.83 1.69
N LYS A 135 -20.33 -18.11 1.29
CA LYS A 135 -21.57 -18.69 0.76
C LYS A 135 -21.82 -18.16 -0.64
N ASN A 136 -21.87 -19.07 -1.62
CA ASN A 136 -22.29 -18.78 -2.98
C ASN A 136 -23.76 -19.17 -3.15
N GLY A 137 -24.66 -18.21 -2.92
CA GLY A 137 -26.10 -18.45 -2.96
C GLY A 137 -26.59 -19.25 -1.75
N THR A 138 -26.94 -20.53 -1.96
CA THR A 138 -27.42 -21.43 -0.89
C THR A 138 -26.35 -22.40 -0.39
N GLN A 139 -25.23 -22.56 -1.11
CA GLN A 139 -24.19 -23.54 -0.80
C GLN A 139 -22.97 -22.86 -0.16
N TYR A 140 -22.41 -23.51 0.86
CA TYR A 140 -21.14 -23.09 1.45
C TYR A 140 -19.98 -23.41 0.50
N SER A 141 -18.98 -22.54 0.52
CA SER A 141 -17.73 -22.73 -0.21
C SER A 141 -17.00 -23.95 0.34
N SER A 142 -16.57 -24.82 -0.56
CA SER A 142 -15.78 -26.00 -0.25
C SER A 142 -14.32 -25.62 0.02
N LEU A 143 -13.65 -26.39 0.84
CA LEU A 143 -12.19 -26.41 0.91
C LEU A 143 -11.65 -27.07 -0.37
N GLU A 144 -10.72 -26.39 -1.03
CA GLU A 144 -10.06 -26.83 -2.25
C GLU A 144 -8.70 -27.42 -1.88
N LEU A 145 -8.51 -28.70 -2.16
CA LEU A 145 -7.26 -29.43 -1.95
C LEU A 145 -6.67 -29.74 -3.33
N CYS A 146 -5.56 -29.09 -3.67
CA CYS A 146 -4.83 -29.32 -4.91
C CYS A 146 -3.50 -30.00 -4.63
N GLN A 147 -3.17 -31.00 -5.43
CA GLN A 147 -1.88 -31.68 -5.39
C GLN A 147 -1.19 -31.50 -6.73
N ALA A 148 0.04 -30.98 -6.70
CA ALA A 148 0.91 -30.93 -7.87
C ALA A 148 1.94 -32.06 -7.79
N TYR A 149 2.10 -32.81 -8.88
CA TYR A 149 3.05 -33.92 -8.95
C TYR A 149 3.60 -34.11 -10.37
N TYR A 150 4.79 -34.69 -10.49
CA TYR A 150 5.35 -35.06 -11.80
C TYR A 150 4.52 -36.17 -12.45
N ARG A 151 4.18 -36.03 -13.73
CA ARG A 151 3.34 -36.97 -14.50
C ARG A 151 3.89 -38.39 -14.58
N ASN A 152 5.21 -38.53 -14.64
CA ASN A 152 5.91 -39.80 -14.50
C ASN A 152 7.25 -39.57 -13.82
N GLY A 153 7.69 -40.53 -13.01
CA GLY A 153 8.91 -40.36 -12.22
C GLY A 153 9.31 -41.64 -11.52
N THR A 154 10.49 -42.17 -11.88
CA THR A 154 11.16 -43.22 -11.12
C THR A 154 12.54 -42.74 -10.71
N ILE A 155 12.86 -42.88 -9.42
CA ILE A 155 14.13 -42.43 -8.86
C ILE A 155 14.69 -43.61 -8.07
N TYR A 156 15.86 -44.10 -8.49
CA TYR A 156 16.57 -45.19 -7.84
C TYR A 156 17.92 -44.66 -7.31
N PRO A 157 17.94 -44.00 -6.14
CA PRO A 157 19.16 -43.38 -5.63
C PRO A 157 20.27 -44.40 -5.40
N GLY A 158 19.94 -45.65 -5.05
CA GLY A 158 20.92 -46.73 -4.88
C GLY A 158 21.63 -47.15 -6.18
N ASN A 159 21.01 -46.92 -7.34
CA ASN A 159 21.60 -47.19 -8.66
C ASN A 159 22.09 -45.90 -9.36
N GLU A 160 21.97 -44.74 -8.71
CA GLU A 160 22.24 -43.42 -9.29
C GLU A 160 21.47 -43.14 -10.59
N THR A 161 20.30 -43.77 -10.79
CA THR A 161 19.45 -43.58 -11.97
C THR A 161 18.14 -42.89 -11.64
N PHE A 162 17.67 -42.04 -12.55
CA PHE A 162 16.35 -41.42 -12.48
C PHE A 162 15.78 -41.23 -13.89
N GLU A 163 14.46 -41.34 -14.01
CA GLU A 163 13.68 -41.04 -15.21
C GLU A 163 12.45 -40.25 -14.76
N ILE A 164 12.42 -38.95 -15.07
CA ILE A 164 11.36 -38.03 -14.65
C ILE A 164 10.84 -37.28 -15.87
N ASP A 165 9.52 -37.25 -15.99
CA ASP A 165 8.83 -36.34 -16.90
C ASP A 165 8.64 -34.99 -16.19
N ALA A 166 9.16 -33.92 -16.77
CA ALA A 166 9.06 -32.57 -16.22
C ALA A 166 7.64 -31.98 -16.33
N GLU A 167 6.73 -32.64 -17.06
CA GLU A 167 5.32 -32.28 -17.09
C GLU A 167 4.68 -32.45 -15.70
N VAL A 168 4.06 -31.38 -15.22
CA VAL A 168 3.38 -31.34 -13.92
C VAL A 168 1.89 -31.53 -14.15
N GLU A 169 1.30 -32.50 -13.45
CA GLU A 169 -0.15 -32.71 -13.39
C GLU A 169 -0.68 -32.23 -12.04
N ASN A 170 -1.90 -31.70 -12.06
CA ASN A 170 -2.61 -31.23 -10.86
C ASN A 170 -3.83 -32.11 -10.61
N GLY A 171 -3.92 -32.68 -9.40
CA GLY A 171 -5.13 -33.33 -8.90
C GLY A 171 -5.88 -32.37 -7.98
N GLU A 172 -7.09 -31.97 -8.38
CA GLU A 172 -7.93 -31.03 -7.61
C GLU A 172 -9.10 -31.78 -6.97
N HIS A 173 -9.30 -31.56 -5.67
CA HIS A 173 -10.41 -32.13 -4.91
C HIS A 173 -11.14 -31.04 -4.12
N HIS A 174 -12.45 -30.94 -4.32
CA HIS A 174 -13.31 -30.02 -3.58
C HIS A 174 -14.00 -30.75 -2.43
N ILE A 175 -13.64 -30.39 -1.20
CA ILE A 175 -14.17 -30.98 0.03
C ILE A 175 -15.21 -30.03 0.61
N LEU A 176 -16.48 -30.44 0.55
CA LEU A 176 -17.53 -29.78 1.31
C LEU A 176 -17.41 -30.17 2.79
N ALA A 177 -17.71 -29.24 3.71
CA ALA A 177 -17.59 -29.45 5.16
C ALA A 177 -18.36 -30.68 5.70
N GLU A 178 -19.29 -31.24 4.93
CA GLU A 178 -20.15 -32.36 5.32
C GLU A 178 -19.68 -33.73 4.79
N ILE A 179 -18.73 -33.79 3.84
CA ILE A 179 -18.37 -35.04 3.14
C ILE A 179 -16.97 -35.52 3.59
N THR A 180 -16.88 -36.76 4.05
CA THR A 180 -15.62 -37.47 4.28
C THR A 180 -15.16 -38.14 2.99
N VAL A 181 -14.00 -37.74 2.47
CA VAL A 181 -13.34 -38.44 1.35
C VAL A 181 -12.14 -39.18 1.92
N ALA A 182 -12.07 -40.49 1.71
CA ALA A 182 -10.87 -41.27 1.98
C ALA A 182 -9.87 -40.98 0.86
N PHE A 183 -8.81 -40.24 1.17
CA PHE A 183 -7.76 -39.93 0.22
C PHE A 183 -6.66 -40.99 0.27
N ASP A 184 -6.61 -41.86 -0.74
CA ASP A 184 -5.42 -42.67 -1.00
C ASP A 184 -4.34 -41.76 -1.61
N PHE A 185 -3.65 -41.00 -0.76
CA PHE A 185 -2.50 -40.18 -1.17
C PHE A 185 -1.27 -41.07 -1.44
N LEU A 186 -1.31 -41.89 -2.48
CA LEU A 186 -0.23 -42.83 -2.79
C LEU A 186 0.96 -42.17 -3.53
N PHE A 187 1.44 -40.97 -3.19
CA PHE A 187 2.34 -40.22 -4.09
C PHE A 187 3.45 -39.36 -3.46
N CYS A 188 3.94 -39.65 -2.25
CA CYS A 188 5.00 -38.82 -1.62
C CYS A 188 6.28 -38.63 -2.48
N PHE A 189 6.68 -39.61 -3.31
CA PHE A 189 7.93 -39.50 -4.09
C PHE A 189 7.84 -38.56 -5.30
N ARG A 190 6.65 -38.41 -5.90
CA ARG A 190 6.43 -37.59 -7.10
C ARG A 190 5.74 -36.26 -6.81
N MET A 191 5.26 -36.08 -5.58
CA MET A 191 4.56 -34.89 -5.13
C MET A 191 5.53 -33.71 -5.00
N LEU A 192 5.20 -32.62 -5.71
CA LEU A 192 5.90 -31.34 -5.67
C LEU A 192 5.36 -30.44 -4.57
N SER A 193 4.03 -30.36 -4.48
CA SER A 193 3.37 -29.59 -3.44
C SER A 193 1.92 -30.02 -3.23
N VAL A 194 1.41 -29.78 -2.03
CA VAL A 194 -0.03 -29.84 -1.73
C VAL A 194 -0.46 -28.46 -1.28
N THR A 195 -1.58 -27.97 -1.80
CA THR A 195 -2.15 -26.67 -1.42
C THR A 195 -3.58 -26.86 -0.96
N ILE A 196 -3.89 -26.33 0.21
CA ILE A 196 -5.24 -26.29 0.79
C ILE A 196 -5.70 -24.83 0.78
N LYS A 197 -6.82 -24.57 0.13
CA LYS A 197 -7.35 -23.23 -0.06
C LYS A 197 -8.82 -23.16 0.34
N PHE A 198 -9.19 -22.14 1.11
CA PHE A 198 -10.58 -21.86 1.47
C PHE A 198 -10.76 -20.39 1.83
N VAL A 199 -12.01 -19.93 1.84
CA VAL A 199 -12.35 -18.53 2.13
C VAL A 199 -13.15 -18.43 3.42
N LEU A 200 -12.67 -17.62 4.36
CA LEU A 200 -13.34 -17.27 5.61
C LEU A 200 -13.69 -15.79 5.64
N LYS A 201 -14.90 -15.47 6.09
CA LYS A 201 -15.37 -14.10 6.30
C LYS A 201 -15.21 -13.70 7.75
N ALA A 202 -14.85 -12.46 8.00
CA ALA A 202 -14.86 -11.88 9.35
C ALA A 202 -15.28 -10.41 9.30
N ILE A 203 -15.69 -9.87 10.44
CA ILE A 203 -16.07 -8.46 10.58
C ILE A 203 -15.15 -7.81 11.60
N ASN A 204 -14.49 -6.71 11.25
CA ASN A 204 -13.67 -5.98 12.19
C ASN A 204 -14.54 -5.10 13.10
N LEU A 205 -14.72 -5.52 14.35
CA LEU A 205 -15.51 -4.81 15.35
C LEU A 205 -14.74 -3.68 16.07
N GLN A 206 -13.41 -3.63 15.95
CA GLN A 206 -12.58 -2.60 16.61
C GLN A 206 -12.89 -1.18 16.10
N THR A 207 -13.32 -1.06 14.84
CA THR A 207 -13.68 0.22 14.19
C THR A 207 -14.97 0.82 14.77
N VAL A 208 -15.88 0.00 15.30
CA VAL A 208 -17.13 0.46 15.94
C VAL A 208 -16.82 1.34 17.17
N GLY A 209 -15.79 0.97 17.94
CA GLY A 209 -15.33 1.77 19.09
C GLY A 209 -14.85 3.17 18.69
N HIS A 210 -14.36 3.33 17.47
CA HIS A 210 -13.86 4.58 16.91
C HIS A 210 -14.96 5.40 16.20
N ARG A 211 -16.23 4.97 16.29
CA ARG A 211 -17.39 5.55 15.57
C ARG A 211 -17.21 5.54 14.05
N GLU A 212 -16.40 4.60 13.56
CA GLU A 212 -16.26 4.28 12.15
C GLU A 212 -17.15 3.07 11.81
N LEU A 213 -17.44 2.90 10.52
CA LEU A 213 -18.23 1.76 10.08
C LEU A 213 -17.35 0.50 10.06
N PRO A 214 -17.87 -0.66 10.48
CA PRO A 214 -17.13 -1.91 10.36
C PRO A 214 -17.03 -2.34 8.91
N ASP A 215 -15.82 -2.71 8.52
CA ASP A 215 -15.54 -3.34 7.22
C ASP A 215 -15.69 -4.87 7.34
N CYS A 216 -16.15 -5.46 6.25
CA CYS A 216 -16.25 -6.91 6.07
C CYS A 216 -14.98 -7.40 5.35
N TYR A 217 -14.36 -8.44 5.87
CA TYR A 217 -13.11 -8.99 5.38
C TYR A 217 -13.34 -10.40 4.84
N ASP A 218 -12.88 -10.66 3.62
CA ASP A 218 -12.80 -12.00 3.05
C ASP A 218 -11.34 -12.45 3.07
N PHE A 219 -11.03 -13.42 3.93
CA PHE A 219 -9.72 -14.04 4.08
C PHE A 219 -9.64 -15.29 3.22
N THR A 220 -8.83 -15.25 2.17
CA THR A 220 -8.46 -16.44 1.39
C THR A 220 -7.26 -17.07 2.07
N VAL A 221 -7.51 -18.13 2.83
CA VAL A 221 -6.47 -18.89 3.54
C VAL A 221 -5.85 -19.88 2.55
N LEU A 222 -4.53 -19.86 2.45
CA LEU A 222 -3.74 -20.75 1.62
C LEU A 222 -2.68 -21.45 2.47
N ILE A 223 -2.81 -22.76 2.62
CA ILE A 223 -1.82 -23.59 3.29
C ILE A 223 -1.05 -24.36 2.23
N THR A 224 0.27 -24.21 2.21
CA THR A 224 1.14 -24.83 1.21
C THR A 224 2.11 -25.80 1.86
N PHE A 225 2.15 -27.02 1.35
CA PHE A 225 3.13 -28.05 1.65
C PHE A 225 4.13 -28.07 0.50
N ASP A 226 5.31 -27.50 0.68
CA ASP A 226 6.34 -27.43 -0.36
C ASP A 226 7.34 -28.59 -0.22
N ASN A 227 7.37 -29.43 -1.26
CA ASN A 227 8.30 -30.55 -1.40
C ASN A 227 9.15 -30.45 -2.69
N LYS A 228 9.24 -29.27 -3.33
CA LYS A 228 9.95 -29.10 -4.62
C LYS A 228 11.43 -29.52 -4.56
N ALA A 229 12.06 -29.39 -3.41
CA ALA A 229 13.46 -29.76 -3.21
C ALA A 229 13.68 -31.26 -3.03
N HIS A 230 12.63 -32.04 -2.73
CA HIS A 230 12.69 -33.47 -2.40
C HIS A 230 13.79 -33.82 -1.38
N SER A 231 14.06 -32.94 -0.40
CA SER A 231 15.14 -33.07 0.58
C SER A 231 14.80 -33.97 1.78
N GLY A 232 13.60 -34.56 1.81
CA GLY A 232 13.07 -35.25 3.00
C GLY A 232 12.49 -34.29 4.06
N GLN A 233 12.44 -32.99 3.76
CA GLN A 233 11.80 -31.96 4.57
C GLN A 233 10.71 -31.29 3.73
N ILE A 234 9.45 -31.39 4.17
CA ILE A 234 8.33 -30.68 3.55
C ILE A 234 8.05 -29.45 4.41
N LYS A 235 8.22 -28.27 3.81
CA LYS A 235 7.93 -27.00 4.49
C LYS A 235 6.44 -26.72 4.42
N ILE A 236 5.86 -26.31 5.53
CA ILE A 236 4.44 -25.96 5.59
C ILE A 236 4.35 -24.48 5.89
N ASP A 237 3.66 -23.74 5.03
CA ASP A 237 3.40 -22.32 5.23
C ASP A 237 1.90 -22.03 5.14
N LEU A 238 1.47 -21.03 5.91
CA LEU A 238 0.09 -20.53 5.88
C LEU A 238 0.13 -19.05 5.61
N ASP A 239 -0.41 -18.70 4.45
CA ASP A 239 -0.58 -17.34 3.99
C ASP A 239 -2.06 -16.98 3.89
N THR A 240 -2.35 -15.69 3.95
CA THR A 240 -3.71 -15.17 3.79
C THR A 240 -3.73 -13.98 2.85
N ASP A 241 -4.51 -14.08 1.79
CA ASP A 241 -4.88 -12.93 0.98
C ASP A 241 -6.20 -12.34 1.49
N VAL A 242 -6.28 -11.01 1.61
CA VAL A 242 -7.40 -10.34 2.27
C VAL A 242 -8.06 -9.31 1.38
N GLU A 243 -9.34 -9.53 1.07
CA GLU A 243 -10.19 -8.58 0.36
C GLU A 243 -11.08 -7.82 1.36
N ILE A 244 -11.12 -6.49 1.25
CA ILE A 244 -11.89 -5.62 2.14
C ILE A 244 -13.13 -5.13 1.39
N LYS A 245 -14.31 -5.33 1.96
CA LYS A 245 -15.61 -4.98 1.38
C LYS A 245 -16.46 -4.18 2.35
N GLU A 246 -17.29 -3.29 1.82
CA GLU A 246 -18.33 -2.63 2.62
C GLU A 246 -19.44 -3.63 2.97
N CYS A 247 -19.84 -3.68 4.24
CA CYS A 247 -20.92 -4.54 4.68
C CYS A 247 -22.28 -4.03 4.15
N ARG A 248 -23.10 -4.93 3.58
CA ARG A 248 -24.35 -4.60 2.85
C ARG A 248 -25.43 -3.92 3.72
N ASP A 249 -25.66 -4.43 4.93
CA ASP A 249 -26.70 -3.94 5.86
C ASP A 249 -26.12 -3.82 7.27
N TRP A 250 -25.92 -2.59 7.77
CA TRP A 250 -25.45 -2.34 9.12
C TRP A 250 -26.46 -1.48 9.90
N LYS A 251 -26.68 -1.82 11.16
CA LYS A 251 -27.54 -1.06 12.08
C LYS A 251 -26.78 -0.78 13.38
N VAL A 252 -26.02 0.31 13.39
CA VAL A 252 -25.34 0.80 14.60
C VAL A 252 -26.16 1.95 15.18
N THR A 253 -26.72 1.75 16.36
CA THR A 253 -27.41 2.82 17.09
C THR A 253 -26.36 3.79 17.67
N GLY A 254 -26.51 5.09 17.37
CA GLY A 254 -25.60 6.13 17.90
C GLY A 254 -24.34 6.43 17.08
N ALA A 255 -24.12 5.77 15.94
CA ALA A 255 -23.05 6.13 15.00
C ALA A 255 -23.46 7.35 14.16
N CYS A 256 -22.96 8.53 14.52
CA CYS A 256 -22.98 9.70 13.62
C CYS A 256 -21.82 9.58 12.61
N LYS A 257 -22.10 9.81 11.32
CA LYS A 257 -21.13 9.72 10.22
C LYS A 257 -19.91 10.63 10.45
N ASN A 258 -18.80 10.06 10.91
CA ASN A 258 -17.47 10.68 10.80
C ASN A 258 -16.98 10.78 9.34
N MET A 259 -17.58 10.01 8.42
CA MET A 259 -17.31 10.04 6.99
C MET A 259 -17.38 11.45 6.39
N THR A 260 -18.33 12.28 6.84
CA THR A 260 -18.44 13.68 6.38
C THR A 260 -17.24 14.51 6.83
N LEU A 261 -16.69 14.26 8.02
CA LEU A 261 -15.59 15.04 8.56
C LEU A 261 -14.26 14.70 7.87
N THR A 262 -13.96 13.42 7.63
CA THR A 262 -12.73 12.99 6.93
C THR A 262 -12.71 13.53 5.50
N VAL A 263 -13.82 13.39 4.77
CA VAL A 263 -13.93 13.90 3.39
C VAL A 263 -13.77 15.43 3.36
N LEU A 264 -14.40 16.15 4.30
CA LEU A 264 -14.24 17.60 4.41
C LEU A 264 -12.79 17.99 4.69
N PHE A 265 -12.10 17.24 5.56
CA PHE A 265 -10.70 17.48 5.88
C PHE A 265 -9.81 17.29 4.63
N ASP A 266 -9.99 16.19 3.88
CA ASP A 266 -9.26 15.95 2.64
C ASP A 266 -9.51 17.06 1.59
N CYS A 267 -10.75 17.53 1.45
CA CYS A 267 -11.05 18.67 0.60
C CYS A 267 -10.30 19.95 1.03
N LEU A 268 -10.25 20.25 2.33
CA LEU A 268 -9.51 21.40 2.86
C LEU A 268 -8.00 21.30 2.58
N ILE A 269 -7.43 20.10 2.68
CA ILE A 269 -6.02 19.84 2.34
C ILE A 269 -5.78 20.11 0.86
N ILE A 270 -6.62 19.58 -0.03
CA ILE A 270 -6.50 19.77 -1.48
C ILE A 270 -6.52 21.26 -1.83
N ILE A 271 -7.47 22.02 -1.27
CA ILE A 271 -7.58 23.47 -1.48
C ILE A 271 -6.31 24.19 -0.99
N THR A 272 -5.81 23.84 0.18
CA THR A 272 -4.58 24.43 0.76
C THR A 272 -3.35 24.11 -0.11
N CYS A 273 -3.26 22.89 -0.63
CA CYS A 273 -2.20 22.46 -1.54
C CYS A 273 -2.23 23.21 -2.87
N ILE A 274 -3.42 23.36 -3.50
CA ILE A 274 -3.58 24.08 -4.77
C ILE A 274 -3.25 25.56 -4.62
N THR A 275 -3.72 26.20 -3.54
CA THR A 275 -3.43 27.62 -3.27
C THR A 275 -1.94 27.85 -3.03
N SER A 276 -1.30 26.99 -2.23
CA SER A 276 0.15 26.98 -2.03
C SER A 276 0.90 26.81 -3.35
N PHE A 277 0.54 25.81 -4.15
CA PHE A 277 1.17 25.52 -5.45
C PHE A 277 1.05 26.71 -6.40
N SER A 278 -0.14 27.31 -6.51
CA SER A 278 -0.40 28.48 -7.35
C SER A 278 0.45 29.69 -6.94
N LEU A 279 0.61 29.94 -5.64
CA LEU A 279 1.43 31.03 -5.12
C LEU A 279 2.93 30.80 -5.35
N CYS A 280 3.39 29.56 -5.19
CA CYS A 280 4.77 29.16 -5.49
C CYS A 280 5.05 29.30 -7.00
N LEU A 281 4.16 28.78 -7.85
CA LEU A 281 4.27 28.88 -9.31
C LEU A 281 4.35 30.33 -9.77
N ARG A 282 3.47 31.22 -9.25
CA ARG A 282 3.55 32.67 -9.51
C ARG A 282 4.90 33.27 -9.11
N SER A 283 5.48 32.81 -8.00
CA SER A 283 6.78 33.27 -7.52
C SER A 283 7.93 32.85 -8.44
N VAL A 284 7.89 31.61 -8.93
CA VAL A 284 8.85 31.05 -9.89
C VAL A 284 8.74 31.78 -11.24
N LEU A 285 7.53 31.95 -11.78
CA LEU A 285 7.32 32.69 -13.03
C LEU A 285 7.81 34.14 -12.95
N THR A 286 7.60 34.80 -11.81
CA THR A 286 8.15 36.14 -11.57
C THR A 286 9.67 36.15 -11.56
N GLY A 287 10.30 35.12 -10.97
CA GLY A 287 11.75 34.93 -10.98
C GLY A 287 12.30 34.74 -12.40
N ILE A 288 11.70 33.84 -13.18
CA ILE A 288 12.06 33.59 -14.58
C ILE A 288 11.93 34.87 -15.42
N ARG A 289 10.85 35.64 -15.22
CA ARG A 289 10.66 36.92 -15.92
C ARG A 289 11.76 37.93 -15.57
N LEU A 290 12.13 38.05 -14.29
CA LEU A 290 13.20 38.94 -13.85
C LEU A 290 14.56 38.51 -14.42
N GLN A 291 14.84 37.21 -14.47
CA GLN A 291 16.05 36.65 -15.08
C GLN A 291 16.14 36.99 -16.57
N ARG A 292 15.05 36.83 -17.34
CA ARG A 292 15.03 37.18 -18.76
C ARG A 292 15.27 38.67 -19.01
N VAL A 293 14.62 39.55 -18.24
CA VAL A 293 14.78 41.01 -18.39
C VAL A 293 16.21 41.44 -18.05
N HIS A 294 16.81 40.86 -17.01
CA HIS A 294 18.20 41.11 -16.65
C HIS A 294 19.18 40.63 -17.73
N PHE A 295 18.97 39.43 -18.27
CA PHE A 295 19.79 38.91 -19.38
C PHE A 295 19.68 39.78 -20.64
N PHE A 296 18.47 40.18 -21.04
CA PHE A 296 18.26 41.06 -22.18
C PHE A 296 18.95 42.42 -21.99
N LEU A 297 18.89 42.99 -20.79
CA LEU A 297 19.56 44.26 -20.49
C LEU A 297 21.09 44.12 -20.60
N ILE A 298 21.68 43.03 -20.09
CA ILE A 298 23.12 42.75 -20.22
C ILE A 298 23.52 42.67 -21.70
N VAL A 299 22.79 41.87 -22.49
CA VAL A 299 23.06 41.74 -23.92
C VAL A 299 22.95 43.10 -24.61
N ALA A 300 21.88 43.85 -24.37
CA ALA A 300 21.70 45.18 -24.96
C ALA A 300 22.83 46.16 -24.61
N THR A 301 23.39 46.10 -23.40
CA THR A 301 24.54 46.93 -22.99
C THR A 301 25.89 46.42 -23.48
N SER A 302 26.03 45.14 -23.82
CA SER A 302 27.28 44.56 -24.36
C SER A 302 27.45 44.76 -25.87
N TYR A 303 26.35 45.04 -26.59
CA TYR A 303 26.36 45.32 -28.04
C TYR A 303 26.45 46.82 -28.37
N GLN A 304 26.61 47.68 -27.37
CA GLN A 304 26.66 49.14 -27.47
C GLN A 304 28.06 49.66 -27.14
#